data_AF-A0A1I7XGQ6-F1
#
_entry.id   AF-A0A1I7XGQ6-F1
#
_cell.length_a   1.000
_cell.length_b   1.000
_cell.length_c   1.000
_cell.angle_alpha   90.00
_cell.angle_beta   90.00
_cell.angle_gamma   90.00
#
_symmetry.space_group_name_H-M   'P 1'
#
loop_
_entity.id
_entity.type
_entity.pdbx_description
1 polymer ?
#
loop_
_entity_poly.entity_id
_entity_poly.type
_entity_poly.pdbx_seq_one_letter_code
_entity_poly.pdbx_strand_id
1 'polypeptide(L)'
;MSVSEGFTPFSDVYSDPVEVEVLEHYEINLEKHKDERDNIQKKTFTKWVNKHLTKYYIRVLNNYLTGGKVDDLFKDLQDGFKLIALLEALTGERLIKLVNIRPEDIVEGNGKLTLGLIWTIILNFQVSVIKQRQHEEQMQQLQHRLNTSPSQVNHHSHSLVSKHLAKFMLRVK
;
A
#
# COMPACT_ATOMS: atom_id res chain seq x y z
N MET A 1 -77.69 -14.08 -12.52
CA MET A 1 -76.45 -14.57 -13.18
C MET A 1 -75.35 -13.63 -12.75
N SER A 2 -74.50 -14.07 -11.81
CA SER A 2 -73.42 -13.26 -11.26
C SER A 2 -72.12 -13.75 -11.90
N VAL A 3 -71.51 -12.93 -12.75
CA VAL A 3 -70.18 -13.22 -13.30
C VAL A 3 -69.17 -12.74 -12.26
N SER A 4 -68.51 -13.66 -11.60
CA SER A 4 -67.37 -13.37 -10.72
C SER A 4 -66.14 -13.14 -11.60
N GLU A 5 -65.78 -11.89 -11.84
CA GLU A 5 -64.48 -11.54 -12.42
C GLU A 5 -63.40 -11.74 -11.35
N GLY A 6 -62.53 -12.74 -11.56
CA GLY A 6 -61.35 -12.95 -10.74
C GLY A 6 -60.36 -11.82 -10.96
N PHE A 7 -60.22 -10.94 -9.96
CA PHE A 7 -59.17 -9.94 -9.92
C PHE A 7 -57.85 -10.64 -9.59
N THR A 8 -57.04 -10.93 -10.62
CA THR A 8 -55.64 -11.32 -10.42
C THR A 8 -54.85 -10.05 -10.08
N PRO A 9 -54.14 -9.98 -8.93
CA PRO A 9 -53.31 -8.85 -8.59
C PRO A 9 -52.28 -8.55 -9.70
N PHE A 10 -52.05 -7.27 -9.97
CA PHE A 10 -51.13 -6.79 -11.02
C PHE A 10 -49.67 -7.25 -10.83
N SER A 11 -49.32 -7.80 -9.65
CA SER A 11 -47.99 -8.35 -9.36
C SER A 11 -47.66 -9.64 -10.11
N ASP A 12 -48.67 -10.39 -10.58
CA ASP A 12 -48.47 -11.77 -11.05
C ASP A 12 -48.44 -11.89 -12.59
N VAL A 13 -48.49 -10.75 -13.31
CA VAL A 13 -48.73 -10.74 -14.78
C VAL A 13 -47.48 -10.45 -15.62
N TYR A 14 -46.37 -9.96 -15.06
CA TYR A 14 -45.20 -9.58 -15.86
C TYR A 14 -43.86 -9.85 -15.16
N SER A 15 -43.49 -11.11 -15.05
CA SER A 15 -42.07 -11.46 -15.07
C SER A 15 -41.92 -12.57 -16.08
N ASP A 16 -41.47 -12.21 -17.28
CA ASP A 16 -41.13 -13.18 -18.31
C ASP A 16 -40.17 -14.20 -17.69
N PRO A 17 -40.46 -15.51 -17.71
CA PRO A 17 -39.59 -16.53 -17.15
C PRO A 17 -38.13 -16.41 -17.66
N VAL A 18 -37.96 -15.92 -18.89
CA VAL A 18 -36.65 -15.66 -19.49
C VAL A 18 -35.97 -14.45 -18.85
N GLU A 19 -36.72 -13.40 -18.48
CA GLU A 19 -36.19 -12.22 -17.80
C GLU A 19 -35.77 -12.53 -16.36
N VAL A 20 -36.53 -13.39 -15.65
CA VAL A 20 -36.15 -13.88 -14.31
C VAL A 20 -34.85 -14.68 -14.36
N GLU A 21 -34.72 -15.61 -15.33
CA GLU A 21 -33.50 -16.41 -15.50
C GLU A 21 -32.28 -15.54 -15.85
N VAL A 22 -32.47 -14.52 -16.69
CA VAL A 22 -31.41 -13.56 -17.04
C VAL A 22 -30.99 -12.71 -15.84
N LEU A 23 -31.95 -12.25 -15.03
CA LEU A 23 -31.67 -11.49 -13.80
C LEU A 23 -30.96 -12.35 -12.76
N GLU A 24 -31.42 -13.58 -12.51
CA GLU A 24 -30.75 -14.52 -11.62
C GLU A 24 -29.31 -14.80 -12.09
N HIS A 25 -29.10 -15.03 -13.39
CA HIS A 25 -27.76 -15.23 -13.93
C HIS A 25 -26.88 -13.99 -13.80
N TYR A 26 -27.44 -12.78 -13.93
CA TYR A 26 -26.71 -11.54 -13.69
C TYR A 26 -26.31 -11.39 -12.21
N GLU A 27 -27.22 -11.63 -11.29
CA GLU A 27 -26.99 -11.56 -9.84
C GLU A 27 -25.92 -12.58 -9.40
N ILE A 28 -26.02 -13.83 -9.85
CA ILE A 28 -25.04 -14.88 -9.57
C ILE A 28 -23.66 -14.49 -10.09
N ASN A 29 -23.57 -13.95 -11.30
CA ASN A 29 -22.28 -13.51 -11.87
C ASN A 29 -21.71 -12.30 -11.13
N LEU A 30 -22.55 -11.35 -10.73
CA LEU A 30 -22.14 -10.19 -9.93
C LEU A 30 -21.53 -10.63 -8.59
N GLU A 31 -22.21 -11.55 -7.89
CA GLU A 31 -21.76 -12.05 -6.59
C GLU A 31 -20.47 -12.87 -6.72
N LYS A 32 -20.38 -13.75 -7.74
CA LYS A 32 -19.15 -14.51 -8.04
C LYS A 32 -17.96 -13.59 -8.34
N HIS A 33 -18.16 -12.52 -9.11
CA HIS A 33 -17.10 -11.57 -9.42
C HIS A 33 -16.68 -10.72 -8.23
N LYS A 34 -17.59 -10.48 -7.28
CA LYS A 34 -17.32 -9.77 -6.03
C LYS A 34 -16.44 -10.63 -5.11
N ASP A 35 -16.80 -11.89 -4.90
CA ASP A 35 -16.00 -12.82 -4.08
C ASP A 35 -14.59 -13.04 -4.64
N GLU A 36 -14.45 -13.16 -5.96
CA GLU A 36 -13.13 -13.30 -6.59
C GLU A 36 -12.27 -12.06 -6.37
N ARG A 37 -12.84 -10.86 -6.54
CA ARG A 37 -12.14 -9.58 -6.30
C ARG A 37 -11.72 -9.45 -4.84
N ASP A 38 -12.60 -9.79 -3.90
CA ASP A 38 -12.33 -9.72 -2.47
C ASP A 38 -11.23 -10.73 -2.07
N ASN A 39 -11.25 -11.93 -2.65
CA ASN A 39 -10.22 -12.94 -2.43
C ASN A 39 -8.85 -12.52 -2.99
N ILE A 40 -8.81 -11.92 -4.18
CA ILE A 40 -7.58 -11.38 -4.78
C ILE A 40 -7.02 -10.25 -3.90
N GLN A 41 -7.87 -9.35 -3.43
CA GLN A 41 -7.47 -8.25 -2.56
C GLN A 41 -6.91 -8.78 -1.24
N LYS A 42 -7.62 -9.71 -0.59
CA LYS A 42 -7.17 -10.37 0.65
C LYS A 42 -5.79 -11.00 0.45
N LYS A 43 -5.61 -11.83 -0.59
CA LYS A 43 -4.31 -12.49 -0.90
C LYS A 43 -3.19 -11.49 -1.15
N THR A 44 -3.48 -10.40 -1.85
CA THR A 44 -2.51 -9.36 -2.16
C THR A 44 -2.06 -8.65 -0.87
N PHE A 45 -3.01 -8.29 -0.01
CA PHE A 45 -2.71 -7.63 1.26
C PHE A 45 -1.99 -8.57 2.23
N THR A 46 -2.39 -9.83 2.37
CA THR A 46 -1.68 -10.76 3.26
C THR A 46 -0.25 -11.03 2.79
N LYS A 47 0.02 -11.11 1.48
CA LYS A 47 1.41 -11.16 0.98
C LYS A 47 2.20 -9.89 1.32
N TRP A 48 1.59 -8.73 1.16
CA TRP A 48 2.24 -7.45 1.45
C TRP A 48 2.57 -7.31 2.94
N VAL A 49 1.62 -7.63 3.83
CA VAL A 49 1.81 -7.64 5.29
C VAL A 49 2.93 -8.59 5.68
N ASN A 50 2.90 -9.84 5.20
CA ASN A 50 3.93 -10.83 5.50
C ASN A 50 5.33 -10.37 5.08
N LYS A 51 5.46 -9.73 3.91
CA LYS A 51 6.74 -9.19 3.43
C LYS A 51 7.34 -8.19 4.41
N HIS A 52 6.53 -7.27 4.94
CA HIS A 52 7.01 -6.23 5.85
C HIS A 52 7.25 -6.74 7.27
N LEU A 53 6.37 -7.59 7.79
CA LEU A 53 6.56 -8.23 9.09
C LEU A 53 7.83 -9.08 9.12
N THR A 54 8.06 -9.88 8.08
CA THR A 54 9.29 -10.67 7.93
C THR A 54 10.52 -9.77 8.02
N LYS A 55 10.54 -8.68 7.25
CA LYS A 55 11.66 -7.72 7.27
C LYS A 55 11.87 -7.10 8.66
N TYR A 56 10.78 -6.76 9.36
CA TYR A 56 10.83 -6.21 10.70
C TYR A 56 11.40 -7.19 11.72
N TYR A 57 10.89 -8.43 11.75
CA TYR A 57 11.34 -9.43 12.73
C TYR A 57 12.81 -9.82 12.54
N ILE A 58 13.27 -9.92 11.28
CA ILE A 58 14.70 -10.10 10.99
C ILE A 58 15.50 -8.90 11.53
N ARG A 59 15.06 -7.67 11.27
CA ARG A 59 15.79 -6.44 11.66
C ARG A 59 15.85 -6.24 13.17
N VAL A 60 14.74 -6.45 13.87
CA VAL A 60 14.58 -6.06 15.28
C VAL A 60 14.87 -7.21 16.24
N LEU A 61 14.45 -8.43 15.88
CA LEU A 61 14.56 -9.61 16.76
C LEU A 61 15.68 -10.57 16.33
N ASN A 62 16.36 -10.32 15.20
CA ASN A 62 17.35 -11.24 14.60
C ASN A 62 16.81 -12.68 14.42
N ASN A 63 15.49 -12.84 14.25
CA ASN A 63 14.86 -14.14 14.16
C ASN A 63 13.65 -14.12 13.20
N TYR A 64 13.68 -14.99 12.20
CA TYR A 64 12.65 -15.14 11.16
C TYR A 64 11.36 -15.82 11.66
N LEU A 65 11.45 -16.69 12.67
CA LEU A 65 10.38 -17.60 13.08
C LEU A 65 9.44 -17.04 14.17
N THR A 66 9.90 -16.06 14.94
CA THR A 66 9.19 -15.53 16.13
C THR A 66 7.93 -14.73 15.83
N GLY A 67 7.78 -14.25 14.59
CA GLY A 67 6.72 -13.31 14.23
C GLY A 67 5.36 -13.90 13.89
N GLY A 68 5.33 -15.20 13.59
CA GLY A 68 4.19 -15.86 12.97
C GLY A 68 3.90 -15.34 11.55
N LYS A 69 3.58 -16.25 10.63
CA LYS A 69 3.05 -15.85 9.32
C LYS A 69 1.59 -15.44 9.47
N VAL A 70 1.15 -14.46 8.70
CA VAL A 70 -0.28 -14.15 8.51
C VAL A 70 -0.83 -15.13 7.47
N ASP A 71 -1.72 -16.01 7.89
CA ASP A 71 -2.42 -16.98 7.04
C ASP A 71 -3.88 -16.58 6.82
N ASP A 72 -4.56 -16.08 7.86
CA ASP A 72 -5.88 -15.46 7.76
C ASP A 72 -5.80 -14.00 8.22
N LEU A 73 -5.71 -13.08 7.25
CA LEU A 73 -5.57 -11.64 7.48
C LEU A 73 -6.57 -11.09 8.51
N PHE A 74 -7.81 -11.58 8.53
CA PHE A 74 -8.85 -11.03 9.40
C PHE A 74 -8.78 -11.55 10.83
N LYS A 75 -8.16 -12.72 11.04
CA LYS A 75 -7.99 -13.32 12.37
C LYS A 75 -6.63 -12.95 12.95
N ASP A 76 -5.58 -12.99 12.13
CA ASP A 76 -4.22 -12.85 12.60
C ASP A 76 -3.84 -11.40 12.93
N LEU A 77 -4.64 -10.42 12.48
CA LEU A 77 -4.50 -9.00 12.83
C LEU A 77 -5.43 -8.55 13.96
N GLN A 78 -6.39 -9.38 14.40
CA GLN A 78 -7.42 -8.99 15.39
C GLN A 78 -6.83 -8.59 16.74
N ASP A 79 -5.78 -9.29 17.16
CA ASP A 79 -5.08 -9.03 18.42
C ASP A 79 -4.29 -7.72 18.43
N GLY A 80 -4.15 -7.06 17.27
CA GLY A 80 -3.44 -5.80 17.10
C GLY A 80 -1.91 -5.90 17.13
N PHE A 81 -1.32 -7.00 17.61
CA PHE A 81 0.15 -7.12 17.75
C PHE A 81 0.85 -7.07 16.40
N LYS A 82 0.35 -7.82 15.42
CA LYS A 82 0.90 -7.81 14.07
C LYS A 82 0.66 -6.47 13.36
N LEU A 83 -0.40 -5.75 13.73
CA LEU A 83 -0.64 -4.41 13.20
C LEU A 83 0.38 -3.39 13.75
N ILE A 84 0.64 -3.42 15.05
CA ILE A 84 1.68 -2.60 15.68
C ILE A 84 3.04 -2.91 15.04
N ALA A 85 3.42 -4.19 14.94
CA ALA A 85 4.67 -4.59 14.31
C ALA A 85 4.77 -4.11 12.85
N LEU A 86 3.66 -4.15 12.09
CA LEU A 86 3.61 -3.63 10.72
C LEU A 86 3.82 -2.11 10.68
N LEU A 87 3.21 -1.35 11.59
CA LEU A 87 3.38 0.09 11.69
C LEU A 87 4.83 0.47 12.02
N GLU A 88 5.46 -0.22 12.96
CA GLU A 88 6.88 -0.03 13.28
C GLU A 88 7.81 -0.47 12.12
N ALA A 89 7.42 -1.50 11.37
CA ALA A 89 8.14 -1.95 10.18
C ALA A 89 8.21 -0.85 9.11
N LEU A 90 7.09 -0.16 8.91
CA LEU A 90 6.94 0.87 7.88
C LEU A 90 7.62 2.17 8.29
N THR A 91 7.40 2.65 9.51
CA THR A 91 7.92 3.96 9.94
C THR A 91 9.31 3.91 10.56
N GLY A 92 9.70 2.78 11.14
CA GLY A 92 10.91 2.70 11.98
C GLY A 92 10.74 3.32 13.37
N GLU A 93 9.54 3.80 13.73
CA GLU A 93 9.23 4.34 15.06
C GLU A 93 8.44 3.33 15.89
N ARG A 94 8.66 3.30 17.21
CA ARG A 94 8.01 2.33 18.12
C ARG A 94 6.59 2.68 18.56
N LEU A 95 6.09 3.87 18.26
CA LEU A 95 4.79 4.34 18.78
C LEU A 95 4.08 5.27 17.78
N ILE A 96 3.34 4.68 16.84
CA ILE A 96 2.45 5.46 15.98
C ILE A 96 1.11 5.62 16.67
N LYS A 97 0.68 6.88 16.85
CA LYS A 97 -0.72 7.18 17.17
C LYS A 97 -1.56 6.93 15.93
N LEU A 98 -2.36 5.87 15.96
CA LEU A 98 -3.42 5.66 14.98
C LEU A 98 -4.48 6.73 15.19
N VAL A 99 -4.52 7.73 14.30
CA VAL A 99 -5.59 8.74 14.31
C VAL A 99 -6.77 8.16 13.55
N ASN A 100 -7.94 8.17 14.18
CA ASN A 100 -9.23 7.76 13.58
C ASN A 100 -9.42 6.25 13.34
N ILE A 101 -8.73 5.39 14.10
CA ILE A 101 -8.94 3.93 14.07
C ILE A 101 -9.14 3.45 15.50
N ARG A 102 -10.30 2.87 15.78
CA ARG A 102 -10.59 2.30 17.09
C ARG A 102 -10.13 0.84 17.10
N PRO A 103 -9.49 0.35 18.17
CA PRO A 103 -9.09 -1.05 18.25
C PRO A 103 -10.31 -1.99 18.19
N GLU A 104 -11.48 -1.52 18.65
CA GLU A 104 -12.76 -2.23 18.54
C GLU A 104 -13.13 -2.60 17.09
N ASP A 105 -12.84 -1.73 16.11
CA ASP A 105 -13.16 -1.97 14.68
C ASP A 105 -12.33 -3.12 14.07
N ILE A 106 -11.21 -3.47 14.72
CA ILE A 106 -10.28 -4.53 14.32
C ILE A 106 -10.63 -5.84 15.05
N VAL A 107 -10.96 -5.74 16.34
CA VAL A 107 -11.28 -6.88 17.23
C VAL A 107 -12.53 -7.63 16.78
N GLU A 108 -13.47 -6.97 16.10
CA GLU A 108 -14.67 -7.63 15.55
C GLU A 108 -14.40 -8.45 14.28
N GLY A 109 -13.18 -8.39 13.71
CA GLY A 109 -12.82 -9.18 12.53
C GLY A 109 -13.57 -8.78 11.25
N ASN A 110 -14.14 -7.57 11.22
CA ASN A 110 -14.86 -7.07 10.06
C ASN A 110 -13.90 -6.91 8.88
N GLY A 111 -14.01 -7.82 7.90
CA GLY A 111 -13.12 -7.88 6.75
C GLY A 111 -13.07 -6.57 5.96
N LYS A 112 -14.21 -5.87 5.77
CA LYS A 112 -14.23 -4.60 5.03
C LYS A 112 -13.45 -3.50 5.76
N LEU A 113 -13.61 -3.38 7.06
CA LEU A 113 -12.89 -2.38 7.87
C LEU A 113 -11.40 -2.72 7.97
N THR A 114 -11.06 -4.00 8.12
CA THR A 114 -9.66 -4.47 8.14
C THR A 114 -8.96 -4.20 6.81
N LEU A 115 -9.62 -4.46 5.68
CA LEU A 115 -9.08 -4.15 4.35
C LEU A 115 -8.92 -2.64 4.14
N GLY A 116 -9.91 -1.83 4.55
CA GLY A 116 -9.85 -0.37 4.49
C GLY A 116 -8.72 0.22 5.34
N LEU A 117 -8.47 -0.38 6.50
CA LEU A 117 -7.35 -0.02 7.39
C LEU A 117 -6.00 -0.32 6.74
N ILE A 118 -5.81 -1.55 6.25
CA ILE A 118 -4.57 -1.94 5.57
C ILE A 118 -4.33 -1.04 4.35
N TRP A 119 -5.38 -0.75 3.58
CA TRP A 119 -5.32 0.20 2.47
C TRP A 119 -4.86 1.59 2.91
N THR A 120 -5.44 2.13 3.98
CA THR A 120 -5.07 3.44 4.54
C THR A 120 -3.60 3.45 4.97
N ILE A 121 -3.10 2.38 5.59
CA ILE A 121 -1.70 2.26 6.00
C ILE A 121 -0.78 2.24 4.77
N ILE A 122 -1.12 1.44 3.75
CA ILE A 122 -0.36 1.35 2.50
C ILE A 122 -0.30 2.73 1.82
N LEU A 123 -1.45 3.39 1.69
CA LEU A 123 -1.56 4.67 1.01
C LEU A 123 -0.74 5.75 1.73
N ASN A 124 -0.90 5.87 3.05
CA ASN A 124 -0.13 6.83 3.84
C ASN A 124 1.38 6.56 3.76
N PHE A 125 1.79 5.30 3.79
CA PHE A 125 3.20 4.95 3.68
C PHE A 125 3.77 5.26 2.30
N GLN A 126 3.10 4.85 1.22
CA GLN A 126 3.57 5.13 -0.14
C GLN A 126 3.64 6.63 -0.42
N VAL A 127 2.63 7.40 0.01
CA VAL A 127 2.62 8.86 -0.14
C VAL A 127 3.72 9.51 0.68
N SER A 128 3.96 9.08 1.92
CA SER A 128 5.04 9.60 2.76
C SER A 128 6.42 9.28 2.19
N VAL A 129 6.64 8.07 1.69
CA VAL A 129 7.91 7.68 1.04
C VAL A 129 8.18 8.50 -0.23
N ILE A 130 7.14 8.76 -1.03
CA ILE A 130 7.27 9.60 -2.23
C ILE A 130 7.59 11.05 -1.84
N LYS A 131 6.86 11.61 -0.87
CA LYS A 131 7.06 12.99 -0.40
C LYS A 131 8.46 13.18 0.19
N GLN A 132 8.94 12.23 0.99
CA GLN A 132 10.26 12.30 1.61
C GLN A 132 11.37 12.24 0.56
N ARG A 133 11.26 11.35 -0.43
CA ARG A 133 12.21 11.29 -1.55
C ARG A 133 12.25 12.58 -2.37
N GLN A 134 11.09 13.16 -2.67
CA GLN A 134 11.01 14.44 -3.38
C GLN A 134 11.65 15.57 -2.57
N HIS A 135 11.43 15.61 -1.25
CA HIS A 135 12.05 16.60 -0.38
C HIS A 135 13.58 16.43 -0.32
N GLU A 136 14.08 15.19 -0.23
CA GLU A 136 15.52 14.89 -0.28
C GLU A 136 16.14 15.30 -1.62
N GLU A 137 15.48 15.01 -2.74
CA GLU A 137 15.91 15.44 -4.07
C GLU A 137 15.93 16.97 -4.20
N GLN A 138 14.92 17.66 -3.66
CA GLN A 138 14.88 19.13 -3.63
C GLN A 138 16.02 19.71 -2.80
N MET A 139 16.34 19.11 -1.64
CA MET A 139 17.46 19.54 -0.80
C MET A 139 18.81 19.30 -1.46
N GLN A 140 18.99 18.17 -2.16
CA GLN A 140 20.20 17.89 -2.93
C GLN A 140 20.37 18.88 -4.10
N GLN A 141 19.27 19.22 -4.78
CA GLN A 141 19.28 20.24 -5.83
C GLN A 141 19.59 21.63 -5.28
N LEU A 142 19.05 21.99 -4.12
CA LEU A 142 19.34 23.27 -3.47
C LEU A 142 20.82 23.35 -3.05
N GLN A 143 21.36 22.28 -2.46
CA GLN A 143 22.78 22.19 -2.14
C GLN A 143 23.66 22.27 -3.39
N HIS A 144 23.29 21.59 -4.47
CA HIS A 144 24.02 21.68 -5.73
C HIS A 144 24.02 23.09 -6.32
N ARG A 145 22.88 23.80 -6.26
CA ARG A 145 22.75 25.21 -6.70
C ARG A 145 23.58 26.18 -5.86
N LEU A 146 23.66 25.95 -4.53
CA LEU A 146 24.52 26.73 -3.64
C LEU A 146 26.01 26.48 -3.93
N ASN A 147 26.39 25.23 -4.21
CA ASN A 147 27.77 24.85 -4.55
C ASN A 147 28.19 25.29 -5.97
N THR A 148 27.25 25.60 -6.86
CA THR A 148 27.51 26.04 -8.25
C THR A 148 27.25 27.52 -8.49
N SER A 149 26.88 28.29 -7.46
CA SER A 149 26.66 29.73 -7.58
C SER A 149 27.96 30.49 -7.85
N PRO A 150 28.08 31.26 -8.96
CA PRO A 150 29.29 31.96 -9.29
C PRO A 150 29.29 33.34 -8.64
N SER A 151 30.03 33.54 -7.53
CA SER A 151 30.51 34.87 -7.11
C SER A 151 31.67 34.79 -6.09
N GLN A 152 32.89 34.83 -6.65
CA GLN A 152 34.13 35.43 -6.15
C GLN A 152 34.91 34.77 -4.99
N VAL A 153 36.07 34.17 -5.29
CA VAL A 153 37.46 34.69 -5.09
C VAL A 153 38.42 33.69 -5.80
N ASN A 154 38.94 34.04 -6.98
CA ASN A 154 40.28 34.61 -7.22
C ASN A 154 41.47 33.65 -6.98
N HIS A 155 42.28 33.50 -8.04
CA HIS A 155 43.57 32.82 -8.17
C HIS A 155 43.69 31.35 -7.69
N HIS A 156 43.41 30.38 -8.58
CA HIS A 156 44.26 29.19 -8.77
C HIS A 156 43.98 28.49 -10.11
N SER A 157 43.86 29.29 -11.17
CA SER A 157 43.83 28.83 -12.56
C SER A 157 45.22 28.33 -13.00
N HIS A 158 45.87 27.41 -12.26
CA HIS A 158 47.11 26.82 -12.71
C HIS A 158 47.52 25.49 -12.04
N SER A 159 46.60 24.55 -11.76
CA SER A 159 47.04 23.26 -11.19
C SER A 159 46.49 21.96 -11.80
N LEU A 160 45.46 21.91 -12.65
CA LEU A 160 45.04 20.60 -13.20
C LEU A 160 45.50 20.35 -14.64
N VAL A 161 45.54 21.38 -15.48
CA VAL A 161 45.94 21.22 -16.89
C VAL A 161 47.45 20.92 -16.98
N SER A 162 48.31 21.60 -16.22
CA SER A 162 49.75 21.31 -16.19
C SER A 162 50.08 19.92 -15.62
N LYS A 163 49.29 19.39 -14.67
CA LYS A 163 49.50 18.04 -14.10
C LYS A 163 49.15 16.94 -15.10
N HIS A 164 48.10 17.11 -15.90
CA HIS A 164 47.76 16.17 -16.97
C HIS A 164 48.73 16.26 -18.16
N LEU A 165 49.17 17.47 -18.55
CA LEU A 165 50.16 17.63 -19.62
C LEU A 165 51.52 17.01 -19.26
N ALA A 166 52.01 17.20 -18.03
CA ALA A 166 53.27 16.61 -17.57
C ALA A 166 53.20 15.07 -17.53
N LYS A 167 52.05 14.51 -17.13
CA LYS A 167 51.81 13.07 -17.10
C LYS A 167 51.68 12.45 -18.50
N PHE A 168 51.23 13.23 -19.48
CA PHE A 168 51.17 12.83 -20.89
C PHE A 168 52.57 12.87 -21.54
N MET A 169 53.35 13.93 -21.30
CA MET A 169 54.70 14.10 -21.87
C MET A 169 55.71 13.05 -21.36
N LEU A 170 55.57 12.56 -20.12
CA LEU A 170 56.41 11.48 -19.57
C LEU A 170 56.06 10.09 -20.13
N ARG A 171 54.94 9.95 -20.83
CA ARG A 171 54.46 8.66 -21.36
C ARG A 171 54.80 8.45 -22.84
N VAL A 172 55.46 9.43 -23.48
CA VAL A 172 55.80 9.45 -24.91
C VAL A 172 57.34 9.51 -25.10
N LYS A 173 58.12 8.97 -24.17
CA LYS A 173 59.54 8.66 -24.38
C LYS A 173 59.78 7.17 -24.18
#